data_AF-A0A525VP53-F1
#
_entry.id   AF-A0A525VP53-F1
#
_cell.length_a   1.000
_cell.length_b   1.000
_cell.length_c   1.000
_cell.angle_alpha   90.00
_cell.angle_beta   90.00
_cell.angle_gamma   90.00
#
_symmetry.space_group_name_H-M   'P 1'
#
loop_
_entity.id
_entity.type
_entity.pdbx_description
1 polymer ?
#
loop_
_entity_poly.entity_id
_entity_poly.type
_entity_poly.pdbx_seq_one_letter_code
_entity_poly.pdbx_strand_id
1 'polypeptide(L)'
;MLENLSDEILNLAKNIAEQGLSPIEGVLVLPNPEAPGDYIVWEGNRRITALKLIDDPNRCTDPILRRKFTEIRGKAKISVPDEIECTIAPSQEEADRLIELRHQGPQDGVGTLQWDGQQKTRHLERLGKKGRYSFSHQVVDAFADKLDQDLREKVANSNFSISTLDRLLRNPDIR
;
A
#
# COMPACT_ATOMS: atom_id res chain seq x y z
N MET A 1 -11.25 9.76 -11.93
CA MET A 1 -10.63 9.11 -10.76
C MET A 1 -11.61 8.92 -9.60
N LEU A 2 -12.22 10.00 -9.08
CA LEU A 2 -13.18 9.90 -7.96
C LEU A 2 -14.37 8.98 -8.26
N GLU A 3 -14.87 8.98 -9.49
CA GLU A 3 -15.98 8.11 -9.92
C GLU A 3 -15.68 6.61 -9.72
N ASN A 4 -14.42 6.20 -9.92
CA ASN A 4 -14.03 4.78 -9.91
C ASN A 4 -13.37 4.33 -8.60
N LEU A 5 -12.76 5.25 -7.85
CA LEU A 5 -11.92 4.95 -6.68
C LEU A 5 -12.37 5.72 -5.43
N SER A 6 -13.66 6.06 -5.35
CA SER A 6 -14.19 6.89 -4.27
C SER A 6 -13.96 6.27 -2.89
N ASP A 7 -14.21 4.98 -2.73
CA ASP A 7 -14.03 4.29 -1.46
C ASP A 7 -12.56 4.23 -1.02
N GLU A 8 -11.64 3.97 -1.94
CA GLU A 8 -10.19 3.98 -1.67
C GLU A 8 -9.70 5.37 -1.27
N ILE A 9 -10.16 6.42 -1.97
CA ILE A 9 -9.78 7.81 -1.67
C ILE A 9 -10.37 8.23 -0.33
N LEU A 10 -11.60 7.83 0.00
CA LEU A 10 -12.20 8.08 1.32
C LEU A 10 -11.43 7.37 2.43
N ASN A 11 -10.99 6.13 2.21
CA ASN A 11 -10.18 5.40 3.18
C ASN A 11 -8.80 6.05 3.37
N LEU A 12 -8.17 6.50 2.28
CA LEU A 12 -6.93 7.27 2.34
C LEU A 12 -7.12 8.58 3.08
N ALA A 13 -8.21 9.30 2.81
CA ALA A 13 -8.51 10.57 3.46
C ALA A 13 -8.72 10.42 4.97
N LYS A 14 -9.46 9.38 5.40
CA LYS A 14 -9.60 9.04 6.82
C LYS A 14 -8.25 8.76 7.46
N ASN A 15 -7.40 7.97 6.80
CA ASN A 15 -6.08 7.64 7.32
C ASN A 15 -5.20 8.90 7.47
N ILE A 16 -5.19 9.79 6.46
CA ILE A 16 -4.46 11.06 6.53
C ILE A 16 -4.99 11.94 7.67
N ALA A 17 -6.31 12.07 7.82
CA ALA A 17 -6.92 12.87 8.87
C ALA A 17 -6.63 12.32 10.29
N GLU A 18 -6.37 11.02 10.42
CA GLU A 18 -6.09 10.36 11.70
C GLU A 18 -4.59 10.26 12.03
N GLN A 19 -3.75 9.99 11.02
CA GLN A 19 -2.33 9.60 11.18
C GLN A 19 -1.35 10.54 10.48
N GLY A 20 -1.85 11.49 9.67
CA GLY A 20 -1.03 12.38 8.86
C GLY A 20 -0.57 11.71 7.56
N LEU A 21 0.27 12.42 6.81
CA LEU A 21 0.88 11.89 5.59
C LEU A 21 1.98 10.89 5.93
N SER A 22 2.03 9.80 5.17
CA SER A 22 3.14 8.84 5.26
C SER A 22 4.44 9.48 4.75
N PRO A 23 5.52 9.48 5.54
CA PRO A 23 6.79 10.10 5.16
C PRO A 23 7.59 9.27 4.14
N ILE A 24 7.23 8.01 3.92
CA ILE A 24 7.92 7.11 2.96
C ILE A 24 7.24 7.06 1.58
N GLU A 25 6.17 7.83 1.43
CA GLU A 25 5.28 7.79 0.29
C GLU A 25 5.39 9.10 -0.50
N GLY A 26 6.34 9.15 -1.44
CA GLY A 26 6.62 10.33 -2.25
C GLY A 26 5.51 10.69 -3.24
N VAL A 27 5.56 11.94 -3.71
CA VAL A 27 4.74 12.48 -4.81
C VAL A 27 5.70 12.91 -5.91
N LEU A 28 5.41 12.50 -7.15
CA LEU A 28 6.20 12.88 -8.33
C LEU A 28 5.41 13.88 -9.15
N VAL A 29 6.06 14.96 -9.57
CA VAL A 29 5.44 16.01 -10.38
C VAL A 29 6.31 16.41 -11.57
N LEU A 30 5.68 16.97 -12.59
CA LEU A 30 6.32 17.64 -13.72
C LEU A 30 5.94 19.12 -13.74
N PRO A 31 6.84 20.03 -14.15
CA PRO A 31 6.46 21.42 -14.41
C PRO A 31 5.35 21.49 -15.46
N ASN A 32 4.35 22.34 -15.25
CA ASN A 32 3.30 22.55 -16.24
C ASN A 32 3.82 23.46 -17.37
N PRO A 33 3.89 23.00 -18.63
CA PRO A 33 4.37 23.82 -19.75
C PRO A 33 3.42 24.97 -20.09
N GLU A 34 2.15 24.87 -19.73
CA GLU A 34 1.12 25.88 -20.04
C GLU A 34 0.94 26.92 -18.93
N ALA A 35 1.42 26.63 -17.71
CA ALA A 35 1.27 27.51 -16.55
C ALA A 35 2.55 27.51 -15.71
N PRO A 36 3.46 28.49 -15.92
CA PRO A 36 4.69 28.61 -15.16
C PRO A 36 4.43 28.71 -13.65
N GLY A 37 5.09 27.87 -12.86
CA GLY A 37 4.91 27.77 -11.41
C GLY A 37 3.90 26.71 -10.98
N ASP A 38 3.08 26.20 -11.90
CA ASP A 38 2.21 25.06 -11.65
C ASP A 38 2.91 23.74 -11.98
N TYR A 39 2.40 22.67 -11.38
CA TYR A 39 2.93 21.32 -11.54
C TYR A 39 1.81 20.32 -11.82
N ILE A 40 2.11 19.36 -12.68
CA ILE A 40 1.26 18.22 -13.02
C ILE A 40 1.68 17.04 -12.16
N VAL A 41 0.74 16.44 -11.43
CA VAL A 41 1.00 15.28 -10.57
C VAL A 41 1.09 14.01 -11.42
N TRP A 42 2.28 13.39 -11.43
CA TRP A 42 2.56 12.17 -12.17
C TRP A 42 2.33 10.92 -11.30
N GLU A 43 2.86 10.91 -10.06
CA GLU A 43 2.63 9.86 -9.06
C GLU A 43 2.05 10.44 -7.76
N GLY A 44 1.15 9.69 -7.12
CA GLY A 44 0.49 10.12 -5.88
C GLY A 44 -0.86 10.82 -6.11
N ASN A 45 -1.44 10.72 -7.31
CA ASN A 45 -2.71 11.35 -7.68
C ASN A 45 -3.86 11.12 -6.67
N ARG A 46 -4.02 9.91 -6.15
CA ARG A 46 -5.03 9.60 -5.12
C ARG A 46 -4.80 10.35 -3.81
N ARG A 47 -3.53 10.51 -3.42
CA ARG A 47 -3.12 11.21 -2.19
C ARG A 47 -3.37 12.71 -2.31
N ILE A 48 -2.97 13.30 -3.43
CA ILE A 48 -3.27 14.71 -3.72
C ILE A 48 -4.77 14.96 -3.78
N THR A 49 -5.52 14.06 -4.41
CA THR A 49 -6.99 14.16 -4.46
C THR A 49 -7.58 14.11 -3.04
N ALA A 50 -7.16 13.15 -2.20
CA ALA A 50 -7.60 13.08 -0.81
C ALA A 50 -7.27 14.36 -0.05
N LEU A 51 -6.03 14.86 -0.13
CA LEU A 51 -5.61 16.10 0.53
C LEU A 51 -6.47 17.30 0.11
N LYS A 52 -6.61 17.54 -1.19
CA LYS A 52 -7.42 18.66 -1.73
C LYS A 52 -8.87 18.62 -1.26
N LEU A 53 -9.45 17.43 -1.10
CA LEU A 53 -10.85 17.26 -0.71
C LEU A 53 -11.07 17.30 0.80
N ILE A 54 -10.06 16.97 1.62
CA ILE A 54 -10.13 17.20 3.06
C ILE A 54 -9.91 18.68 3.36
N ASP A 55 -8.98 19.33 2.67
CA ASP A 55 -8.71 20.77 2.77
C ASP A 55 -9.97 21.59 2.43
N ASP A 56 -10.51 21.39 1.22
CA ASP A 56 -11.76 22.00 0.79
C ASP A 56 -12.72 20.97 0.15
N PRO A 57 -13.64 20.42 0.95
CA PRO A 57 -14.67 19.51 0.46
C PRO A 57 -15.56 20.08 -0.65
N ASN A 58 -15.66 21.42 -0.78
CA ASN A 58 -16.50 22.06 -1.81
C ASN A 58 -15.97 21.84 -3.23
N ARG A 59 -14.70 21.47 -3.37
CA ARG A 59 -14.13 21.03 -4.65
C ARG A 59 -14.77 19.73 -5.17
N CYS A 60 -15.44 18.96 -4.30
CA CYS A 60 -16.19 17.79 -4.69
C CYS A 60 -17.57 18.19 -5.21
N THR A 61 -17.85 17.95 -6.50
CA THR A 61 -19.16 18.23 -7.10
C THR A 61 -20.23 17.27 -6.59
N ASP A 62 -19.88 16.01 -6.34
CA ASP A 62 -20.78 15.00 -5.79
C ASP A 62 -21.19 15.35 -4.34
N PRO A 63 -22.50 15.55 -4.05
CA PRO A 63 -22.96 15.97 -2.73
C PRO A 63 -22.78 14.90 -1.64
N ILE A 64 -22.84 13.62 -2.00
CA ILE A 64 -22.68 12.51 -1.04
C ILE A 64 -21.21 12.42 -0.63
N LEU A 65 -20.29 12.44 -1.59
CA LEU A 65 -18.86 12.42 -1.33
C LEU A 65 -18.42 13.68 -0.58
N ARG A 66 -18.92 14.86 -0.99
CA ARG A 66 -18.66 16.13 -0.29
C ARG A 66 -19.04 16.05 1.19
N ARG A 67 -20.21 15.49 1.51
CA ARG A 67 -20.62 15.27 2.92
C ARG A 67 -19.62 14.37 3.65
N LYS A 68 -19.21 13.26 3.05
CA LYS A 68 -18.23 12.34 3.65
C LYS A 68 -16.87 13.03 3.91
N PHE A 69 -16.35 13.80 2.95
CA PHE A 69 -15.10 14.56 3.15
C PHE A 69 -15.24 15.65 4.22
N THR A 70 -16.40 16.31 4.29
CA THR A 70 -16.71 17.29 5.34
C THR A 70 -16.68 16.64 6.73
N GLU A 71 -17.28 15.46 6.87
CA GLU A 71 -17.24 14.69 8.13
C GLU A 71 -15.83 14.25 8.50
N ILE A 72 -15.01 13.84 7.52
CA ILE A 72 -13.60 13.46 7.74
C ILE A 72 -12.81 14.67 8.23
N ARG A 73 -12.93 15.82 7.55
CA ARG A 73 -12.27 17.07 7.93
C ARG A 73 -12.63 17.49 9.36
N GLY A 74 -13.92 17.44 9.71
CA GLY A 74 -14.40 17.82 11.04
C GLY A 74 -13.94 16.88 12.18
N LYS A 75 -13.46 15.67 11.84
CA LYS A 75 -12.94 14.68 12.79
C LYS A 75 -11.42 14.52 12.72
N ALA A 76 -10.73 15.34 11.92
CA ALA A 76 -9.29 15.26 11.76
C ALA A 76 -8.59 15.45 13.10
N LYS A 77 -7.72 14.51 13.46
CA LYS A 77 -6.90 14.54 14.68
C LYS A 77 -5.59 15.29 14.46
N ILE A 78 -5.19 15.42 13.20
CA ILE A 78 -3.97 16.08 12.76
C ILE A 78 -4.37 17.12 11.72
N SER A 79 -3.70 18.28 11.73
CA SER A 79 -3.92 19.29 10.71
C SER A 79 -3.52 18.72 9.35
N VAL A 80 -4.38 18.92 8.34
CA VAL A 80 -3.97 18.70 6.95
C VAL A 80 -2.87 19.71 6.65
N PRO A 81 -1.74 19.29 6.08
CA PRO A 81 -0.67 20.21 5.76
C PRO A 81 -1.05 21.06 4.55
N ASP A 82 -0.75 22.36 4.62
CA ASP A 82 -0.97 23.31 3.52
C ASP A 82 0.07 23.12 2.40
N GLU A 83 1.22 22.53 2.73
CA GLU A 83 2.32 22.25 1.81
C GLU A 83 2.80 20.81 1.97
N ILE A 84 3.26 20.21 0.87
CA ILE A 84 3.84 18.86 0.88
C ILE A 84 5.10 18.83 0.05
N GLU A 85 6.03 17.96 0.44
CA GLU A 85 7.23 17.71 -0.34
C GLU A 85 6.89 16.88 -1.59
N CYS A 86 7.37 17.35 -2.75
CA CYS A 86 7.22 16.68 -4.03
C CYS A 86 8.60 16.57 -4.71
N THR A 87 8.82 15.46 -5.41
CA THR A 87 9.96 15.31 -6.31
C THR A 87 9.58 15.82 -7.70
N ILE A 88 10.38 16.74 -8.24
CA ILE A 88 10.20 17.24 -9.61
C ILE A 88 11.03 16.35 -10.55
N ALA A 89 10.37 15.70 -11.50
CA ALA A 89 11.06 14.92 -12.52
C ALA A 89 11.75 15.87 -13.54
N PRO A 90 12.97 15.53 -14.00
CA PRO A 90 13.71 16.37 -14.95
C PRO A 90 13.10 16.38 -16.36
N SER A 91 12.39 15.31 -16.72
CA SER A 91 11.69 15.18 -18.00
C SER A 91 10.52 14.21 -17.86
N GLN A 92 9.62 14.21 -18.84
CA GLN A 92 8.51 13.26 -18.88
C GLN A 92 9.00 11.81 -18.99
N GLU A 93 10.08 11.57 -19.75
CA GLU A 93 10.66 10.24 -19.93
C GLU A 93 11.18 9.66 -18.61
N GLU A 94 11.86 10.45 -17.79
CA GLU A 94 12.29 9.97 -16.46
C GLU A 94 11.09 9.78 -15.53
N ALA A 95 10.07 10.63 -15.63
CA ALA A 95 8.86 10.48 -14.84
C ALA A 95 8.14 9.16 -15.16
N ASP A 96 8.01 8.83 -16.44
CA ASP A 96 7.43 7.57 -16.92
C ASP A 96 8.27 6.38 -16.43
N ARG A 97 9.59 6.42 -16.59
CA ARG A 97 10.50 5.37 -16.09
C ARG A 97 10.29 5.08 -14.59
N LEU A 98 10.15 6.11 -13.76
CA LEU A 98 9.91 5.98 -12.32
C LEU A 98 8.53 5.41 -12.00
N ILE A 99 7.50 5.78 -12.76
CA ILE A 99 6.16 5.19 -12.66
C ILE A 99 6.21 3.71 -13.01
N GLU A 100 6.87 3.33 -14.10
CA GLU A 100 6.99 1.95 -14.52
C GLU A 100 7.69 1.12 -13.44
N LEU A 101 8.80 1.62 -12.90
CA LEU A 101 9.53 1.00 -11.81
C LEU A 101 8.64 0.73 -10.57
N ARG A 102 7.74 1.66 -10.25
CA ARG A 102 6.86 1.57 -9.08
C ARG A 102 5.66 0.65 -9.31
N HIS A 103 5.08 0.67 -10.51
CA HIS A 103 3.74 0.11 -10.76
C HIS A 103 3.69 -1.11 -11.68
N GLN A 104 4.71 -1.35 -12.52
CA GLN A 104 4.75 -2.53 -13.40
C GLN A 104 5.29 -3.79 -12.72
N GLY A 105 5.32 -3.80 -11.38
CA GLY A 105 5.70 -4.96 -10.59
C GLY A 105 7.21 -5.20 -10.56
N PRO A 106 7.67 -6.46 -10.38
CA PRO A 106 9.02 -6.76 -9.94
C PRO A 106 10.15 -6.42 -10.92
N GLN A 107 9.93 -6.54 -12.23
CA GLN A 107 10.94 -6.25 -13.27
C GLN A 107 12.31 -6.89 -12.95
N ASP A 108 12.34 -8.22 -12.85
CA ASP A 108 13.54 -8.99 -12.45
C ASP A 108 14.19 -8.53 -11.12
N GLY A 109 13.38 -7.95 -10.23
CA GLY A 109 13.79 -7.49 -8.90
C GLY A 109 14.15 -6.00 -8.82
N VAL A 110 14.11 -5.27 -9.93
CA VAL A 110 14.37 -3.81 -9.93
C VAL A 110 13.18 -3.04 -9.37
N GLY A 111 11.96 -3.44 -9.72
CA GLY A 111 10.71 -2.82 -9.29
C GLY A 111 10.16 -3.36 -7.97
N THR A 112 8.98 -2.86 -7.56
CA THR A 112 8.43 -3.17 -6.23
C THR A 112 7.88 -4.60 -6.16
N LEU A 113 8.39 -5.39 -5.20
CA LEU A 113 7.88 -6.72 -4.85
C LEU A 113 6.75 -6.61 -3.82
N GLN A 114 5.57 -7.12 -4.17
CA GLN A 114 4.47 -7.28 -3.22
C GLN A 114 4.80 -8.37 -2.21
N TRP A 115 4.45 -8.15 -0.94
CA TRP A 115 4.64 -9.18 0.07
C TRP A 115 3.74 -10.39 -0.17
N ASP A 116 4.34 -11.57 -0.13
CA ASP A 116 3.62 -12.83 -0.16
C ASP A 116 2.89 -13.11 1.18
N GLY A 117 2.18 -14.24 1.24
CA GLY A 117 1.44 -14.64 2.44
C GLY A 117 2.33 -14.93 3.65
N GLN A 118 3.55 -15.42 3.43
CA GLN A 118 4.49 -15.73 4.49
C GLN A 118 5.07 -14.45 5.10
N GLN A 119 5.53 -13.53 4.25
CA GLN A 119 6.07 -12.22 4.65
C GLN A 119 5.03 -11.41 5.44
N LYS A 120 3.76 -11.40 4.98
CA LYS A 120 2.65 -10.77 5.71
C LYS A 120 2.40 -11.42 7.07
N THR A 121 2.45 -12.76 7.15
CA THR A 121 2.25 -13.49 8.41
C THR A 121 3.36 -13.21 9.41
N ARG A 122 4.62 -13.30 8.97
CA ARG A 122 5.80 -12.97 9.80
C ARG A 122 5.76 -11.54 10.32
N HIS A 123 5.34 -10.58 9.48
CA HIS A 123 5.17 -9.20 9.91
C HIS A 123 4.14 -9.07 11.04
N LEU A 124 2.99 -9.75 10.93
CA LEU A 124 1.95 -9.73 11.96
C LEU A 124 2.42 -10.40 13.25
N GLU A 125 3.13 -11.52 13.17
CA GLU A 125 3.68 -12.23 14.33
C GLU A 125 4.69 -11.39 15.10
N ARG A 126 5.55 -10.65 14.39
CA ARG A 126 6.47 -9.67 15.01
C ARG A 126 5.73 -8.60 15.82
N LEU A 127 4.49 -8.27 15.43
CA LEU A 127 3.63 -7.33 16.16
C LEU A 127 2.76 -8.01 17.23
N GLY A 128 2.96 -9.30 17.50
CA GLY A 128 2.12 -10.08 18.42
C GLY A 128 0.70 -10.35 17.90
N LYS A 129 0.46 -10.15 16.59
CA LYS A 129 -0.84 -10.36 15.94
C LYS A 129 -0.87 -11.71 15.24
N LYS A 130 -2.05 -12.32 15.16
CA LYS A 130 -2.25 -13.57 14.41
C LYS A 130 -2.42 -13.25 12.92
N GLY A 131 -1.50 -13.75 12.10
CA GLY A 131 -1.66 -13.77 10.65
C GLY A 131 -2.54 -14.93 10.18
N ARG A 132 -3.00 -14.84 8.93
CA ARG A 132 -3.85 -15.87 8.31
C ARG A 132 -3.26 -17.27 8.40
N TYR A 133 -1.93 -17.36 8.27
CA TYR A 133 -1.19 -18.62 8.22
C TYR A 133 -0.36 -18.89 9.49
N SER A 134 -0.60 -18.17 10.60
CA SER A 134 0.26 -18.28 11.78
C SER A 134 0.37 -19.68 12.36
N PHE A 135 -0.71 -20.47 12.36
CA PHE A 135 -0.65 -21.86 12.81
C PHE A 135 0.28 -22.70 11.92
N SER A 136 0.11 -22.59 10.61
CA SER A 136 0.92 -23.30 9.62
C SER A 136 2.40 -22.88 9.68
N HIS A 137 2.67 -21.59 9.93
CA HIS A 137 4.02 -21.09 10.20
C HIS A 137 4.62 -21.72 11.46
N GLN A 138 3.88 -21.74 12.57
CA GLN A 138 4.36 -22.35 13.81
C GLN A 138 4.65 -23.84 13.65
N VAL A 139 3.84 -24.57 12.86
CA VAL A 139 4.11 -25.97 12.52
C VAL A 139 5.42 -26.06 11.74
N VAL A 140 5.62 -25.25 10.69
CA VAL A 140 6.88 -25.23 9.95
C VAL A 140 8.06 -24.96 10.87
N ASP A 141 8.00 -23.92 11.70
CA ASP A 141 9.10 -23.53 12.59
C ASP A 141 9.40 -24.62 13.65
N ALA A 142 8.37 -25.25 14.22
CA ALA A 142 8.53 -26.30 15.23
C ALA A 142 9.14 -27.61 14.69
N PHE A 143 9.02 -27.86 13.38
CA PHE A 143 9.55 -29.06 12.74
C PHE A 143 10.77 -28.79 11.86
N ALA A 144 11.11 -27.53 11.57
CA ALA A 144 12.19 -27.15 10.65
C ALA A 144 13.54 -27.79 10.99
N ASP A 145 13.89 -27.86 12.28
CA ASP A 145 15.15 -28.48 12.74
C ASP A 145 15.10 -30.02 12.80
N LYS A 146 13.92 -30.61 12.61
CA LYS A 146 13.70 -32.07 12.55
C LYS A 146 13.61 -32.60 11.11
N LEU A 147 13.52 -31.70 10.12
CA LEU A 147 13.52 -32.07 8.71
C LEU A 147 14.94 -32.47 8.29
N ASP A 148 15.04 -33.42 7.37
CA ASP A 148 16.28 -33.65 6.65
C ASP A 148 16.67 -32.43 5.80
N GLN A 149 17.91 -32.41 5.32
CA GLN A 149 18.44 -31.26 4.60
C GLN A 149 17.63 -30.89 3.35
N ASP A 150 17.20 -31.87 2.56
CA ASP A 150 16.45 -31.64 1.32
C ASP A 150 15.06 -31.05 1.60
N LEU A 151 14.35 -31.58 2.60
CA LEU A 151 13.06 -31.03 3.03
C LEU A 151 13.21 -29.66 3.69
N ARG A 152 14.26 -29.45 4.48
CA ARG A 152 14.55 -28.16 5.11
C ARG A 152 14.81 -27.09 4.05
N GLU A 153 15.58 -27.40 3.02
CA GLU A 153 15.83 -26.49 1.89
C GLU A 153 14.54 -26.17 1.14
N LYS A 154 13.68 -27.17 0.88
CA LYS A 154 12.38 -26.97 0.21
C LYS A 154 11.42 -26.09 1.01
N VAL A 155 11.42 -26.20 2.34
CA VAL A 155 10.55 -25.42 3.23
C VAL A 155 11.10 -24.02 3.48
N ALA A 156 12.43 -23.86 3.52
CA ALA A 156 13.09 -22.56 3.68
C ALA A 156 13.01 -21.68 2.43
N ASN A 157 12.87 -22.29 1.25
CA ASN A 157 12.74 -21.57 -0.01
C ASN A 157 11.38 -20.85 -0.13
N SER A 158 11.39 -19.67 -0.76
CA SER A 158 10.22 -18.83 -1.02
C SER A 158 9.12 -19.51 -1.86
N ASN A 159 9.41 -20.65 -2.49
CA ASN A 159 8.44 -21.45 -3.24
C ASN A 159 7.58 -22.39 -2.37
N PHE A 160 7.84 -22.48 -1.07
CA PHE A 160 6.99 -23.28 -0.18
C PHE A 160 5.59 -22.64 -0.04
N SER A 161 4.57 -23.27 -0.62
CA SER A 161 3.18 -22.79 -0.54
C SER A 161 2.61 -23.03 0.86
N ILE A 162 2.78 -22.06 1.75
CA ILE A 162 2.17 -22.05 3.08
C ILE A 162 0.64 -22.14 3.01
N SER A 163 0.05 -21.61 1.94
CA SER A 163 -1.39 -21.67 1.71
C SER A 163 -1.89 -23.10 1.45
N THR A 164 -1.05 -23.93 0.84
CA THR A 164 -1.35 -25.35 0.61
C THR A 164 -1.25 -26.13 1.92
N LEU A 165 -0.18 -25.91 2.70
CA LEU A 165 -0.03 -26.53 4.03
C LEU A 165 -1.21 -26.15 4.94
N ASP A 166 -1.59 -24.88 4.97
CA ASP A 166 -2.72 -24.40 5.77
C ASP A 166 -4.03 -25.10 5.39
N ARG A 167 -4.27 -25.32 4.09
CA ARG A 167 -5.45 -26.07 3.62
C ARG A 167 -5.41 -27.53 4.07
N LEU A 168 -4.25 -28.18 4.03
CA LEU A 168 -4.09 -29.58 4.48
C LEU A 168 -4.31 -29.71 5.99
N LEU A 169 -3.68 -28.85 6.80
CA LEU A 169 -3.80 -28.88 8.27
C LEU A 169 -5.22 -28.59 8.80
N ARG A 170 -6.05 -27.93 7.96
CA ARG A 170 -7.46 -27.64 8.25
C ARG A 170 -8.41 -28.70 7.70
N ASN A 171 -7.95 -29.61 6.85
CA ASN A 171 -8.80 -30.67 6.31
C ASN A 171 -9.08 -31.73 7.41
N PRO A 172 -10.34 -31.97 7.79
CA PRO A 172 -10.69 -32.99 8.78
C PRO A 172 -10.24 -34.40 8.41
N ASP A 173 -10.23 -34.73 7.11
CA ASP A 173 -9.87 -36.07 6.62
C ASP A 173 -8.36 -36.38 6.75
N ILE A 174 -7.56 -35.36 7.07
CA ILE A 174 -6.10 -35.46 7.23
C ILE A 174 -5.71 -35.42 8.73
N ARG A 175 -6.64 -35.07 9.63
CA ARG A 175 -6.41 -34.98 11.08
C ARG A 175 -6.64 -36.29 11.82
#